data_AF-A0A966QCQ3-F1
#
_entry.id   AF-A0A966QCQ3-F1
#
_cell.length_a   1.000
_cell.length_b   1.000
_cell.length_c   1.000
_cell.angle_alpha   90.00
_cell.angle_beta   90.00
_cell.angle_gamma   90.00
#
_symmetry.space_group_name_H-M   'P 1'
#
loop_
_entity.id
_entity.type
_entity.pdbx_description
1 polymer ?
#
loop_
_entity_poly.entity_id
_entity_poly.type
_entity_poly.pdbx_seq_one_letter_code
_entity_poly.pdbx_strand_id
1 'polypeptide(L)'
;MARFLLVLKPRAAVQPSALIEALAPLLQALQAEVDHQTTAHLSAVLRVSGEQQRMQLFADVQNKADGIVLELAVMSREAMGRGAPQTLAVFEELANQAARLGGLDVVFRSDRDGPIP
;
A
#
# COMPACT_ATOMS: atom_id res chain seq x y z
N MET A 1 -15.96 -5.38 4.30
CA MET A 1 -14.66 -5.42 3.62
C MET A 1 -14.00 -4.09 3.86
N ALA A 2 -12.80 -4.14 4.43
CA ALA A 2 -11.97 -2.98 4.69
C ALA A 2 -11.07 -2.75 3.48
N ARG A 3 -10.88 -1.48 3.14
CA ARG A 3 -9.93 -1.03 2.12
C ARG A 3 -9.34 0.28 2.59
N PHE A 4 -8.02 0.32 2.68
CA PHE A 4 -7.25 1.53 2.94
C PHE A 4 -6.31 1.77 1.77
N LEU A 5 -6.15 3.03 1.39
CA LEU A 5 -5.36 3.48 0.26
C LEU A 5 -4.34 4.50 0.73
N LEU A 6 -3.11 4.33 0.26
CA LEU A 6 -2.01 5.28 0.39
C LEU A 6 -1.54 5.63 -1.01
N VAL A 7 -1.36 6.92 -1.29
CA VAL A 7 -0.82 7.38 -2.56
C VAL A 7 0.52 8.04 -2.31
N LEU A 8 1.52 7.55 -3.04
CA LEU A 8 2.89 8.04 -3.01
C LEU A 8 3.20 8.74 -4.34
N LYS A 9 3.84 9.90 -4.27
CA LYS A 9 4.32 10.63 -5.44
C LYS A 9 5.85 10.65 -5.47
N PRO A 10 6.49 10.25 -6.58
CA PRO A 10 7.94 10.38 -6.72
C PRO A 10 8.35 11.84 -6.85
N ARG A 11 9.46 12.20 -6.20
CA ARG A 11 10.04 13.56 -6.23
C ARG A 11 10.69 13.92 -7.58
N ALA A 12 10.97 12.93 -8.41
CA ALA A 12 11.56 13.08 -9.72
C ALA A 12 10.89 12.11 -10.72
N ALA A 13 11.09 12.35 -12.01
CA ALA A 13 10.64 11.42 -13.04
C ALA A 13 11.29 10.04 -12.83
N VAL A 14 10.46 9.00 -12.76
CA VAL A 14 10.87 7.63 -12.47
C VAL A 14 10.12 6.67 -13.39
N GLN A 15 10.77 5.57 -13.75
CA GLN A 15 10.12 4.51 -14.52
C GLN A 15 9.18 3.69 -13.64
N PRO A 16 8.04 3.19 -14.17
CA PRO A 16 7.12 2.36 -13.40
C PRO A 16 7.77 1.16 -12.70
N SER A 17 8.68 0.45 -13.37
CA SER A 17 9.35 -0.72 -12.79
C SER A 17 10.19 -0.35 -11.57
N ALA A 18 10.87 0.81 -11.60
CA ALA A 18 11.66 1.29 -10.47
C ALA A 18 10.80 1.62 -9.25
N LEU A 19 9.53 2.05 -9.44
CA LEU A 19 8.58 2.23 -8.33
C LEU A 19 8.20 0.91 -7.69
N ILE A 20 7.93 -0.12 -8.50
CA ILE A 20 7.61 -1.46 -7.99
C ILE A 20 8.82 -2.08 -7.27
N GLU A 21 10.02 -1.95 -7.85
CA GLU A 21 11.27 -2.45 -7.25
C GLU A 21 11.59 -1.74 -5.92
N ALA A 22 11.30 -0.44 -5.81
CA ALA A 22 11.50 0.34 -4.58
C ALA A 22 10.63 -0.15 -3.40
N LEU A 23 9.60 -0.96 -3.64
CA LEU A 23 8.77 -1.54 -2.59
C LEU A 23 9.41 -2.73 -1.88
N ALA A 24 10.49 -3.32 -2.40
CA ALA A 24 11.15 -4.48 -1.81
C ALA A 24 11.41 -4.38 -0.28
N PRO A 25 12.00 -3.29 0.26
CA PRO A 25 12.21 -3.16 1.70
C PRO A 25 10.89 -3.07 2.50
N LEU A 26 9.87 -2.43 1.94
CA LEU A 26 8.55 -2.33 2.56
C LEU A 26 7.87 -3.72 2.62
N LEU A 27 7.94 -4.49 1.53
CA LEU A 27 7.39 -5.85 1.49
C LEU A 27 8.10 -6.77 2.48
N GLN A 28 9.42 -6.64 2.61
CA GLN A 28 10.19 -7.38 3.61
C GLN A 28 9.78 -7.02 5.04
N ALA A 29 9.64 -5.72 5.35
CA ALA A 29 9.24 -5.26 6.68
C ALA A 29 7.84 -5.76 7.08
N LEU A 30 6.91 -5.80 6.11
CA LEU A 30 5.54 -6.29 6.31
C LEU A 30 5.42 -7.81 6.24
N GLN A 31 6.53 -8.54 6.04
CA GLN A 31 6.53 -9.99 5.82
C GLN A 31 5.53 -10.41 4.73
N ALA A 32 5.48 -9.60 3.66
CA ALA A 32 4.56 -9.77 2.55
C ALA A 32 5.05 -10.88 1.61
N GLU A 33 4.15 -11.77 1.19
CA GLU A 33 4.41 -12.79 0.18
C GLU A 33 3.84 -12.35 -1.15
N VAL A 34 4.71 -12.05 -2.11
CA VAL A 34 4.31 -11.61 -3.46
C VAL A 34 3.62 -12.77 -4.19
N ASP A 35 2.41 -12.50 -4.65
CA ASP A 35 1.58 -13.44 -5.43
C ASP A 35 1.75 -13.17 -6.93
N HIS A 36 1.73 -11.90 -7.33
CA HIS A 36 1.90 -11.48 -8.71
C HIS A 36 2.69 -10.17 -8.80
N GLN A 37 3.53 -10.04 -9.83
CA GLN A 37 4.30 -8.82 -10.08
C GLN A 37 4.47 -8.60 -11.59
N THR A 38 4.32 -7.34 -12.00
CA THR A 38 4.61 -6.82 -13.35
C THR A 38 5.44 -5.53 -13.23
N THR A 39 5.64 -4.81 -14.34
CA THR A 39 6.36 -3.53 -14.35
C THR A 39 5.59 -2.37 -13.70
N ALA A 40 4.28 -2.48 -13.53
CA ALA A 40 3.42 -1.40 -13.03
C ALA A 40 2.42 -1.87 -11.97
N HIS A 41 2.45 -3.15 -11.61
CA HIS A 41 1.52 -3.74 -10.65
C HIS A 41 2.22 -4.80 -9.79
N LEU A 42 1.86 -4.87 -8.53
CA LEU A 42 2.24 -5.94 -7.61
C LEU A 42 1.07 -6.30 -6.69
N SER A 43 0.86 -7.58 -6.45
CA SER A 43 -0.03 -8.09 -5.41
C SER A 43 0.74 -8.98 -4.43
N ALA A 44 0.42 -8.84 -3.15
CA ALA A 44 1.03 -9.63 -2.09
C ALA A 44 0.01 -9.99 -1.00
N VAL A 45 0.29 -11.08 -0.29
CA VAL A 45 -0.44 -11.49 0.92
C VAL A 45 0.35 -11.03 2.13
N LEU A 46 -0.30 -10.36 3.07
CA LEU A 46 0.32 -9.97 4.34
C LEU A 46 0.02 -11.03 5.39
N ARG A 47 1.07 -11.53 6.05
CA ARG A 47 0.95 -12.49 7.16
C ARG A 47 0.91 -11.74 8.49
N VAL A 48 -0.28 -11.57 9.04
CA VAL A 48 -0.44 -11.01 10.39
C VAL A 48 -0.43 -12.17 11.39
N SER A 49 0.58 -12.21 12.26
CA SER A 49 0.73 -13.31 13.23
C SER A 49 -0.42 -13.35 14.21
N GLY A 50 -0.98 -14.54 14.42
CA GLY A 50 -2.09 -14.77 15.35
C GLY A 50 -3.48 -14.44 14.80
N GLU A 51 -3.59 -13.98 13.55
CA GLU A 51 -4.87 -13.59 12.96
C GLU A 51 -5.37 -14.59 11.92
N GLN A 52 -6.67 -14.88 11.97
CA GLN A 52 -7.33 -15.76 11.00
C GLN A 52 -7.60 -15.08 9.65
N GLN A 53 -7.42 -13.76 9.57
CA GLN A 53 -7.87 -12.98 8.43
C GLN A 53 -6.73 -12.71 7.45
N ARG A 54 -6.89 -13.23 6.22
CA ARG A 54 -5.99 -12.92 5.11
C ARG A 54 -6.14 -11.45 4.70
N MET A 55 -5.02 -10.73 4.68
CA MET A 55 -4.93 -9.39 4.12
C MET A 55 -4.17 -9.42 2.80
N GLN A 56 -4.55 -8.54 1.88
CA GLN A 56 -3.91 -8.38 0.58
C GLN A 56 -3.38 -6.96 0.46
N LEU A 57 -2.16 -6.85 -0.06
CA LEU A 57 -1.55 -5.60 -0.49
C LEU A 57 -1.57 -5.57 -2.02
N PHE A 58 -2.05 -4.47 -2.58
CA PHE A 58 -1.92 -4.15 -4.00
C PHE A 58 -1.09 -2.90 -4.15
N ALA A 59 -0.22 -2.88 -5.16
CA ALA A 59 0.56 -1.74 -5.55
C ALA A 59 0.35 -1.50 -7.04
N ASP A 60 -0.08 -0.30 -7.40
CA ASP A 60 -0.42 0.06 -8.77
C ASP A 60 0.24 1.39 -9.15
N VAL A 61 1.00 1.38 -10.24
CA VAL A 61 1.55 2.59 -10.84
C VAL A 61 0.50 3.21 -11.75
N GLN A 62 0.06 4.41 -11.42
CA GLN A 62 -0.98 5.14 -12.14
C GLN A 62 -0.40 6.38 -12.81
N ASN A 63 -0.81 6.65 -14.05
CA ASN A 63 -0.47 7.89 -14.74
C ASN A 63 -1.59 8.91 -14.54
N LYS A 64 -1.32 9.99 -13.80
CA LYS A 64 -2.26 11.08 -13.51
C LYS A 64 -1.84 12.34 -14.28
N ALA A 65 -2.72 13.34 -14.31
CA ALA A 65 -2.46 14.59 -15.04
C ALA A 65 -1.19 15.34 -14.55
N ASP A 66 -0.82 15.16 -13.28
CA ASP A 66 0.30 15.82 -12.61
C ASP A 66 1.52 14.91 -12.41
N GLY A 67 1.55 13.78 -13.13
CA GLY A 67 2.65 12.81 -13.13
C GLY A 67 2.24 11.40 -12.71
N ILE A 68 3.24 10.52 -12.63
CA ILE A 68 3.05 9.15 -12.16
C ILE A 68 2.89 9.15 -10.63
N VAL A 69 1.98 8.32 -10.13
CA VAL A 69 1.83 8.03 -8.70
C VAL A 69 1.86 6.53 -8.46
N LEU A 70 2.22 6.14 -7.24
CA LEU A 70 2.14 4.77 -6.76
C LEU A 70 1.01 4.66 -5.74
N GLU A 71 -0.03 3.92 -6.07
CA GLU A 71 -1.16 3.63 -5.19
C GLU A 71 -0.91 2.31 -4.47
N LEU A 72 -0.93 2.32 -3.14
CA LEU A 72 -0.82 1.14 -2.29
C LEU A 72 -2.16 0.92 -1.58
N ALA A 73 -2.77 -0.24 -1.76
CA ALA A 73 -4.04 -0.58 -1.15
C ALA A 73 -3.94 -1.82 -0.26
N VAL A 74 -4.34 -1.70 1.00
CA VAL A 74 -4.52 -2.83 1.91
C VAL A 74 -5.99 -3.20 1.95
N MET A 75 -6.29 -4.48 1.71
CA MET A 75 -7.64 -5.01 1.68
C MET A 75 -7.77 -6.23 2.56
N SER A 76 -8.93 -6.34 3.22
CA SER A 76 -9.24 -7.48 4.09
C SER A 76 -10.75 -7.71 4.17
N ARG A 77 -11.14 -8.86 4.72
CA ARG A 77 -12.57 -9.16 4.95
C ARG A 77 -13.17 -8.45 6.16
N GLU A 78 -12.39 -7.68 6.91
CA GLU A 78 -12.84 -6.98 8.11
C GLU A 78 -14.04 -6.08 7.82
N ALA A 79 -14.93 -5.95 8.80
CA ALA A 79 -16.05 -5.02 8.71
C ALA A 79 -15.58 -3.61 9.11
N MET A 80 -15.97 -2.60 8.32
CA MET A 80 -15.72 -1.19 8.64
C MET A 80 -16.58 -0.65 9.79
N GLY A 81 -17.49 -1.45 10.37
CA GLY A 81 -18.40 -0.99 11.42
C GLY A 81 -17.71 -0.45 12.68
N ARG A 82 -16.44 -0.78 12.89
CA ARG A 82 -15.56 -0.19 13.92
C ARG A 82 -14.25 0.35 13.34
N GLY A 83 -14.26 0.75 12.06
CA GLY A 83 -13.07 1.25 11.37
C GLY A 83 -12.02 0.18 11.02
N ALA A 84 -12.37 -1.10 11.10
CA ALA A 84 -11.48 -2.23 10.77
C ALA A 84 -10.10 -2.14 11.44
N PRO A 85 -10.04 -2.18 12.80
CA PRO A 85 -8.83 -1.90 13.56
C PRO A 85 -7.61 -2.73 13.17
N GLN A 86 -7.78 -3.98 12.76
CA GLN A 86 -6.65 -4.83 12.35
C GLN A 86 -6.08 -4.36 11.01
N THR A 87 -6.96 -4.11 10.05
CA THR A 87 -6.58 -3.60 8.73
C THR A 87 -5.98 -2.20 8.82
N LEU A 88 -6.53 -1.35 9.70
CA LEU A 88 -6.01 -0.02 9.98
C LEU A 88 -4.60 -0.09 10.57
N ALA A 89 -4.34 -0.96 11.55
CA ALA A 89 -3.01 -1.10 12.14
C ALA A 89 -1.95 -1.51 11.10
N VAL A 90 -2.30 -2.45 10.20
CA VAL A 90 -1.43 -2.84 9.09
C VAL A 90 -1.24 -1.70 8.09
N PHE A 91 -2.29 -0.92 7.82
CA PHE A 91 -2.20 0.26 6.96
C PHE A 91 -1.32 1.37 7.57
N GLU A 92 -1.39 1.59 8.88
CA GLU A 92 -0.53 2.54 9.58
C GLU A 92 0.94 2.10 9.52
N GLU A 93 1.21 0.81 9.71
CA GLU A 93 2.55 0.27 9.54
C GLU A 93 3.05 0.39 8.09
N LEU A 94 2.19 0.10 7.10
CA LEU A 94 2.48 0.33 5.69
C LEU A 94 2.87 1.79 5.44
N ALA A 95 2.09 2.75 5.96
CA ALA A 95 2.34 4.17 5.80
C ALA A 95 3.67 4.59 6.47
N ASN A 96 3.97 4.06 7.65
CA ASN A 96 5.23 4.31 8.35
C ASN A 96 6.45 3.78 7.57
N GLN A 97 6.33 2.58 6.97
CA GLN A 97 7.40 2.01 6.14
C GLN A 97 7.54 2.76 4.82
N ALA A 98 6.43 3.13 4.19
CA ALA A 98 6.43 3.92 2.96
C ALA A 98 7.07 5.29 3.14
N ALA A 99 6.85 5.96 4.27
CA ALA A 99 7.48 7.24 4.60
C ALA A 99 9.01 7.16 4.74
N ARG A 100 9.58 5.96 4.92
CA ARG A 100 11.02 5.71 4.97
C ARG A 100 11.62 5.43 3.59
N LEU A 101 10.79 5.23 2.56
CA LEU A 101 11.26 5.07 1.19
C LEU A 101 11.78 6.41 0.67
N GLY A 102 13.08 6.46 0.36
CA GLY A 102 13.69 7.66 -0.20
C GLY A 102 13.08 8.03 -1.55
N GLY A 103 12.82 9.33 -1.77
CA GLY A 103 12.38 9.85 -3.06
C GLY A 103 10.88 9.73 -3.35
N LEU A 104 10.08 9.26 -2.39
CA LEU A 104 8.61 9.22 -2.45
C LEU A 104 8.01 10.09 -1.35
N ASP A 105 6.98 10.85 -1.69
CA ASP A 105 6.19 11.63 -0.74
C ASP A 105 4.80 11.02 -0.58
N VAL A 106 4.33 10.90 0.66
CA VAL A 106 2.93 10.57 0.96
C VAL A 106 2.07 11.78 0.62
N VAL A 107 1.18 11.64 -0.36
CA VAL A 107 0.34 12.75 -0.83
C VAL A 107 -1.14 12.57 -0.52
N PHE A 108 -1.59 11.34 -0.27
CA PHE A 108 -2.99 11.06 0.04
C PHE A 108 -3.15 9.77 0.82
N ARG A 109 -4.12 9.76 1.74
CA ARG A 109 -4.56 8.59 2.49
C ARG A 109 -6.08 8.54 2.46
N SER A 110 -6.67 7.36 2.32
CA SER A 110 -8.11 7.17 2.48
C SER A 110 -8.44 5.80 3.04
N ASP A 111 -9.62 5.68 3.63
CA ASP A 111 -10.25 4.39 3.92
C ASP A 111 -11.39 4.11 2.92
N ARG A 112 -12.36 3.27 3.31
CA ARG A 112 -13.57 2.99 2.52
C ARG A 112 -14.48 4.23 2.40
N ASP A 113 -14.53 5.05 3.43
CA ASP A 113 -15.53 6.10 3.61
C ASP A 113 -15.01 7.49 3.18
N GLY A 114 -13.69 7.66 3.04
CA GLY A 114 -13.12 8.85 2.42
C GLY A 114 -11.66 9.14 2.80
N PRO A 115 -11.17 10.35 2.52
CA PRO A 115 -9.85 10.80 2.94
C PRO A 115 -9.68 10.71 4.45
N ILE A 116 -8.50 10.26 4.88
CA ILE A 116 -8.11 10.19 6.30
C ILE A 116 -6.81 10.97 6.53
N PRO A 117 -6.54 11.45 7.76
CA PRO A 117 -5.31 12.16 8.10
C PRO A 117 -4.04 11.35 7.82
#